data_AF-A0A258FWX2-F1
#
_entry.id   AF-A0A258FWX2-F1
#
_cell.length_a   1.000
_cell.length_b   1.000
_cell.length_c   1.000
_cell.angle_alpha   90.00
_cell.angle_beta   90.00
_cell.angle_gamma   90.00
#
_symmetry.space_group_name_H-M   'P 1'
#
loop_
_entity.id
_entity.type
_entity.pdbx_description
1 polymer ?
#
loop_
_entity_poly.entity_id
_entity_poly.type
_entity_poly.pdbx_seq_one_letter_code
_entity_poly.pdbx_strand_id
1 'polypeptide(L)'
;MLRVAMDDTDALYPLLIRFFAHERQEIADFNKAVKQFGQDLPQVLTALRDLIAEKRAASRDFGAAEAAFLKHAQDAINPAVSEEDVQEMLIQHILTEDIFAKVFDNPDFHRQNNVASELYKLEEKLLGYGEKQKLLRALQPYYAGISQAAAVIQSHSEKQGFLKGLYENFYKVYNAKAADRLGVVYTPGEIVRFMIRSADWLCEKHFGKNLVDRGVEILDPATGTGTFIVELLEHFRGDHAKL
;
A
#
# COMPACT_ATOMS: atom_id res chain seq x y z
N MET A 1 -6.47 -15.69 36.78
CA MET A 1 -5.04 -15.42 36.52
C MET A 1 -4.30 -16.71 36.81
N LEU A 2 -3.79 -17.41 35.80
CA LEU A 2 -2.95 -18.60 35.99
C LEU A 2 -1.53 -18.12 36.35
N ARG A 3 -0.93 -18.67 37.41
CA ARG A 3 0.45 -18.37 37.82
C ARG A 3 1.17 -19.69 38.03
N VAL A 4 2.37 -19.80 37.47
CA VAL A 4 3.30 -20.92 37.64
C VAL A 4 4.68 -20.36 37.94
N ALA A 5 5.51 -21.13 38.63
CA ALA A 5 6.89 -20.76 38.87
C ALA A 5 7.70 -20.89 37.56
N MET A 6 8.65 -19.99 37.33
CA MET A 6 9.42 -19.93 36.07
C MET A 6 10.40 -21.10 35.89
N ASP A 7 10.72 -21.78 36.99
CA ASP A 7 11.56 -22.97 37.06
C ASP A 7 10.79 -24.29 36.88
N ASP A 8 9.46 -24.25 36.90
CA ASP A 8 8.60 -25.40 36.61
C ASP A 8 8.31 -25.48 35.10
N THR A 9 9.23 -26.08 34.35
CA THR A 9 9.14 -26.22 32.89
C THR A 9 7.89 -26.98 32.43
N ASP A 10 7.41 -27.95 33.21
CA ASP A 10 6.25 -28.77 32.86
C ASP A 10 4.95 -27.98 32.97
N ALA A 11 4.85 -27.10 33.97
CA ALA A 11 3.70 -26.20 34.14
C ALA A 11 3.82 -24.92 33.29
N LEU A 12 5.03 -24.44 33.01
CA LEU A 12 5.30 -23.25 32.21
C LEU A 12 5.05 -23.47 30.71
N TYR A 13 5.46 -24.62 30.17
CA TYR A 13 5.29 -24.94 28.75
C TYR A 13 3.85 -24.80 28.23
N PRO A 14 2.80 -25.39 28.84
CA PRO A 14 1.43 -25.23 28.39
C PRO A 14 0.90 -23.80 28.54
N LEU A 15 1.41 -23.04 29.51
CA LEU A 15 1.07 -21.62 29.67
C LEU A 15 1.68 -20.74 28.58
N LEU A 16 2.94 -21.00 28.21
CA LEU A 16 3.58 -20.34 27.07
C LEU A 16 2.88 -20.70 25.76
N ILE A 17 2.55 -21.98 25.54
CA ILE A 17 1.74 -22.42 24.38
C ILE A 17 0.43 -21.63 24.33
N ARG A 18 -0.29 -21.52 25.45
CA ARG A 18 -1.58 -20.80 25.49
C ARG A 18 -1.44 -19.29 25.31
N PHE A 19 -0.35 -18.70 25.80
CA PHE A 19 -0.04 -17.29 25.62
C PHE A 19 0.33 -16.97 24.17
N PHE A 20 1.25 -17.75 23.58
CA PHE A 20 1.67 -17.57 22.19
C PHE A 20 0.61 -18.01 21.16
N ALA A 21 -0.29 -18.92 21.53
CA ALA A 21 -1.45 -19.29 20.71
C ALA A 21 -2.62 -18.31 20.85
N HIS A 22 -2.54 -17.32 21.75
CA HIS A 22 -3.60 -16.32 21.88
C HIS A 22 -3.52 -15.32 20.71
N GLU A 23 -4.40 -15.50 19.75
CA GLU A 23 -4.67 -14.53 18.71
C GLU A 23 -5.79 -13.60 19.16
N ARG A 24 -5.60 -12.28 19.02
CA ARG A 24 -6.67 -11.31 19.25
C ARG A 24 -7.77 -11.55 18.21
N GLN A 25 -9.04 -11.48 18.62
CA GLN A 25 -10.17 -11.79 17.74
C GLN A 25 -10.13 -10.94 16.46
N GLU A 26 -9.69 -9.69 16.56
CA GLU A 26 -9.56 -8.75 15.44
C GLU A 26 -8.51 -9.22 14.41
N ILE A 27 -7.43 -9.86 14.86
CA ILE A 27 -6.38 -10.43 14.00
C ILE A 27 -6.90 -11.70 13.32
N ALA A 28 -7.61 -12.56 14.07
CA ALA A 28 -8.22 -13.76 13.52
C ALA A 28 -9.26 -13.43 12.44
N ASP A 29 -10.11 -12.43 12.70
CA ASP A 29 -11.13 -11.95 11.76
C ASP A 29 -10.50 -11.33 10.51
N PHE A 30 -9.44 -10.53 10.69
CA PHE A 30 -8.66 -10.00 9.57
C PHE A 30 -8.02 -11.12 8.73
N ASN A 31 -7.38 -12.10 9.35
CA ASN A 31 -6.76 -13.24 8.66
C ASN A 31 -7.80 -14.07 7.89
N LYS A 32 -8.99 -14.25 8.46
CA LYS A 32 -10.11 -14.89 7.77
C LYS A 32 -10.57 -14.06 6.57
N ALA A 33 -10.67 -12.75 6.71
CA ALA A 33 -11.04 -11.84 5.64
C ALA A 33 -10.01 -11.83 4.49
N VAL A 34 -8.70 -11.89 4.80
CA VAL A 34 -7.62 -12.03 3.80
C VAL A 34 -7.74 -13.34 3.02
N LYS A 35 -8.04 -14.46 3.71
CA LYS A 35 -8.25 -15.76 3.05
C LYS A 35 -9.45 -15.73 2.10
N GLN A 36 -10.56 -15.15 2.55
CA GLN A 36 -11.77 -15.00 1.73
C GLN A 36 -11.51 -14.10 0.52
N PHE A 37 -10.81 -12.98 0.72
CA PHE A 37 -10.37 -12.08 -0.35
C PHE A 37 -9.62 -12.84 -1.46
N GLY A 38 -8.70 -13.73 -1.10
CA GLY A 38 -7.98 -14.53 -2.10
C GLY A 38 -8.82 -15.56 -2.85
N GLN A 39 -9.95 -15.98 -2.30
CA GLN A 39 -10.90 -16.87 -2.98
C GLN A 39 -11.79 -16.09 -3.96
N ASP A 40 -12.21 -14.89 -3.58
CA ASP A 40 -13.17 -14.08 -4.35
C ASP A 40 -12.48 -13.22 -5.42
N LEU A 41 -11.23 -12.81 -5.19
CA LEU A 41 -10.49 -11.91 -6.07
C LEU A 41 -10.38 -12.40 -7.52
N PRO A 42 -10.11 -13.70 -7.82
CA PRO A 42 -10.04 -14.17 -9.20
C PRO A 42 -11.32 -13.89 -9.99
N GLN A 43 -12.50 -14.10 -9.39
CA GLN A 43 -13.78 -13.85 -10.05
C GLN A 43 -13.98 -12.35 -10.31
N VAL A 44 -13.64 -11.50 -9.33
CA VAL A 44 -13.72 -10.04 -9.49
C VAL A 44 -12.76 -9.55 -10.57
N LEU A 45 -11.55 -10.12 -10.64
CA LEU A 45 -10.57 -9.80 -11.68
C LEU A 45 -11.06 -10.17 -13.07
N THR A 46 -11.65 -11.36 -13.24
CA THR A 46 -12.27 -11.75 -14.50
C THR A 46 -13.38 -10.77 -14.88
N ALA A 47 -14.30 -10.45 -13.96
CA ALA A 47 -15.39 -9.52 -14.24
C ALA A 47 -14.90 -8.11 -14.62
N LEU A 48 -13.85 -7.60 -13.97
CA LEU A 48 -13.25 -6.31 -14.32
C LEU A 48 -12.59 -6.33 -15.70
N ARG A 49 -11.83 -7.39 -16.02
CA ARG A 49 -11.19 -7.54 -17.33
C ARG A 49 -12.20 -7.66 -18.46
N ASP A 50 -13.25 -8.45 -18.25
CA ASP A 50 -14.35 -8.61 -19.22
C ASP A 50 -15.07 -7.28 -19.44
N LEU A 51 -15.36 -6.54 -18.37
CA LEU A 51 -15.99 -5.22 -18.47
C LEU A 51 -15.12 -4.22 -19.24
N ILE A 52 -13.80 -4.18 -18.97
CA ILE A 52 -12.87 -3.31 -19.69
C ILE A 52 -12.85 -3.67 -21.18
N ALA A 53 -12.77 -4.96 -21.51
CA ALA A 53 -12.81 -5.42 -22.89
C ALA A 53 -14.13 -5.06 -23.60
N GLU A 54 -15.27 -5.24 -22.93
CA GLU A 54 -16.59 -4.86 -23.45
C GLU A 54 -16.68 -3.35 -23.68
N LYS A 55 -16.27 -2.53 -22.71
CA LYS A 55 -16.30 -1.07 -22.81
C LYS A 55 -15.36 -0.54 -23.87
N ARG A 56 -14.17 -1.14 -24.03
CA ARG A 56 -13.23 -0.82 -25.11
C ARG A 56 -13.84 -1.05 -26.48
N ALA A 57 -14.62 -2.12 -26.65
CA ALA A 57 -15.31 -2.43 -27.91
C ALA A 57 -16.57 -1.55 -28.15
N ALA A 58 -17.33 -1.25 -27.09
CA ALA A 58 -18.65 -0.63 -27.19
C ALA A 58 -18.64 0.90 -27.06
N SER A 59 -17.64 1.50 -26.40
CA SER A 59 -17.61 2.92 -26.05
C SER A 59 -16.42 3.64 -26.67
N ARG A 60 -16.70 4.52 -27.63
CA ARG A 60 -15.69 5.42 -28.21
C ARG A 60 -15.08 6.34 -27.16
N ASP A 61 -15.87 6.78 -26.19
CA ASP A 61 -15.44 7.68 -25.13
C ASP A 61 -14.44 6.99 -24.20
N PHE A 62 -14.69 5.73 -23.83
CA PHE A 62 -13.76 4.96 -23.00
C PHE A 62 -12.46 4.66 -23.76
N GLY A 63 -12.56 4.19 -25.02
CA GLY A 63 -11.37 3.91 -25.83
C GLY A 63 -10.50 5.15 -26.06
N ALA A 64 -11.10 6.33 -26.25
CA ALA A 64 -10.36 7.59 -26.36
C ALA A 64 -9.68 7.99 -25.05
N ALA A 65 -10.37 7.83 -23.91
CA ALA A 65 -9.80 8.11 -22.59
C ALA A 65 -8.64 7.17 -22.25
N GLU A 66 -8.78 5.88 -22.57
CA GLU A 66 -7.73 4.88 -22.36
C GLU A 66 -6.49 5.17 -23.21
N ALA A 67 -6.68 5.50 -24.50
CA ALA A 67 -5.57 5.88 -25.37
C ALA A 67 -4.86 7.16 -24.90
N ALA A 68 -5.61 8.14 -24.40
CA ALA A 68 -5.05 9.37 -23.83
C ALA A 68 -4.24 9.07 -22.56
N PHE A 69 -4.75 8.21 -21.68
CA PHE A 69 -4.05 7.77 -20.48
C PHE A 69 -2.76 7.01 -20.82
N LEU A 70 -2.82 6.08 -21.78
CA LEU A 70 -1.65 5.34 -22.27
C LEU A 70 -0.56 6.30 -22.76
N LYS A 71 -0.94 7.28 -23.59
CA LYS A 71 0.00 8.27 -24.09
C LYS A 71 0.64 9.07 -22.95
N HIS A 72 -0.17 9.48 -21.97
CA HIS A 72 0.33 10.18 -20.79
C HIS A 72 1.31 9.32 -19.97
N ALA A 73 0.99 8.05 -19.74
CA ALA A 73 1.86 7.12 -19.03
C ALA A 73 3.18 6.86 -19.77
N GLN A 74 3.15 6.78 -21.10
CA GLN A 74 4.35 6.65 -21.92
C GLN A 74 5.27 7.89 -21.84
N ASP A 75 4.67 9.08 -21.80
CA ASP A 75 5.41 10.34 -21.71
C ASP A 75 5.97 10.59 -20.30
N ALA A 76 5.25 10.17 -19.26
CA ALA A 76 5.62 10.43 -17.86
C ALA A 76 6.48 9.32 -17.22
N ILE A 77 6.30 8.06 -17.63
CA ILE A 77 6.93 6.89 -16.99
C ILE A 77 7.94 6.23 -17.94
N ASN A 78 7.46 5.62 -19.02
CA ASN A 78 8.29 4.85 -19.95
C ASN A 78 7.55 4.61 -21.28
N PRO A 79 8.16 4.88 -22.45
CA PRO A 79 7.56 4.57 -23.76
C PRO A 79 7.18 3.11 -23.97
N ALA A 80 7.73 2.18 -23.20
CA ALA A 80 7.42 0.75 -23.26
C ALA A 80 6.09 0.36 -22.58
N VAL A 81 5.42 1.29 -21.88
CA VAL A 81 4.11 1.03 -21.28
C VAL A 81 3.10 0.64 -22.37
N SER A 82 2.37 -0.44 -22.13
CA SER A 82 1.40 -1.04 -23.04
C SER A 82 -0.05 -0.82 -22.59
N GLU A 83 -1.01 -1.13 -23.46
CA GLU A 83 -2.44 -1.14 -23.11
C GLU A 83 -2.75 -2.13 -21.98
N GLU A 84 -2.06 -3.26 -21.94
CA GLU A 84 -2.19 -4.25 -20.86
C GLU A 84 -1.72 -3.67 -19.52
N ASP A 85 -0.65 -2.87 -19.52
CA ASP A 85 -0.17 -2.19 -18.31
C ASP A 85 -1.20 -1.17 -17.82
N VAL A 86 -1.80 -0.39 -18.71
CA VAL A 86 -2.87 0.57 -18.36
C VAL A 86 -4.08 -0.13 -17.76
N GLN A 87 -4.50 -1.25 -18.35
CA GLN A 87 -5.57 -2.08 -17.81
C GLN A 87 -5.24 -2.57 -16.39
N GLU A 88 -4.02 -3.06 -16.16
CA GLU A 88 -3.58 -3.50 -14.84
C GLU A 88 -3.47 -2.35 -13.84
N MET A 89 -3.06 -1.14 -14.26
CA MET A 89 -3.06 0.07 -13.43
C MET A 89 -4.48 0.44 -13.01
N LEU A 90 -5.45 0.40 -13.92
CA LEU A 90 -6.85 0.70 -13.64
C LEU A 90 -7.47 -0.33 -12.68
N ILE A 91 -7.23 -1.62 -12.90
CA ILE A 91 -7.70 -2.69 -11.99
C ILE A 91 -7.11 -2.51 -10.59
N GLN A 92 -5.80 -2.27 -10.48
CA GLN A 92 -5.15 -2.03 -9.19
C GLN A 92 -5.72 -0.78 -8.50
N HIS A 93 -5.98 0.29 -9.25
CA HIS A 93 -6.63 1.49 -8.74
C HIS A 93 -7.97 1.18 -8.10
N ILE A 94 -8.89 0.57 -8.87
CA ILE A 94 -10.26 0.24 -8.43
C ILE A 94 -10.25 -0.63 -7.16
N LEU A 95 -9.30 -1.56 -7.05
CA LEU A 95 -9.21 -2.48 -5.92
C LEU A 95 -8.62 -1.86 -4.65
N THR A 96 -7.77 -0.83 -4.78
CA THR A 96 -6.96 -0.28 -3.69
C THR A 96 -7.39 1.10 -3.21
N GLU A 97 -8.09 1.88 -4.02
CA GLU A 97 -8.53 3.23 -3.64
C GLU A 97 -9.38 3.25 -2.36
N ASP A 98 -10.38 2.36 -2.26
CA ASP A 98 -11.30 2.28 -1.12
C ASP A 98 -10.54 1.85 0.16
N ILE A 99 -9.41 1.14 0.00
CA ILE A 99 -8.52 0.78 1.09
C ILE A 99 -7.82 2.04 1.61
N PHE A 100 -7.19 2.80 0.73
CA PHE A 100 -6.44 4.00 1.12
C PHE A 100 -7.35 5.07 1.73
N ALA A 101 -8.50 5.36 1.13
CA ALA A 101 -9.45 6.32 1.64
C ALA A 101 -9.87 6.01 3.10
N LYS A 102 -10.12 4.74 3.41
CA LYS A 102 -10.57 4.30 4.73
C LYS A 102 -9.44 4.22 5.76
N VAL A 103 -8.24 3.80 5.36
CA VAL A 103 -7.11 3.69 6.29
C VAL A 103 -6.59 5.07 6.73
N PHE A 104 -6.62 6.06 5.83
CA PHE A 104 -6.14 7.41 6.13
C PHE A 104 -7.21 8.35 6.68
N ASP A 105 -8.48 7.93 6.74
CA ASP A 105 -9.63 8.79 7.07
C ASP A 105 -9.60 10.12 6.28
N ASN A 106 -9.11 10.04 5.04
CA ASN A 106 -8.92 11.18 4.16
C ASN A 106 -9.62 10.92 2.83
N PRO A 107 -10.91 11.28 2.71
CA PRO A 107 -11.68 11.03 1.50
C PRO A 107 -11.16 11.82 0.29
N ASP A 108 -10.36 12.88 0.50
CA ASP A 108 -9.81 13.72 -0.56
C ASP A 108 -8.37 13.36 -0.96
N PHE A 109 -7.74 12.36 -0.33
CA PHE A 109 -6.38 11.89 -0.67
C PHE A 109 -6.20 11.65 -2.17
N HIS A 110 -7.23 11.07 -2.76
CA HIS A 110 -7.32 10.71 -4.17
C HIS A 110 -7.40 11.90 -5.14
N ARG A 111 -7.95 13.04 -4.70
CA ARG A 111 -8.10 14.25 -5.53
C ARG A 111 -6.83 15.08 -5.60
N GLN A 112 -5.94 14.93 -4.62
CA GLN A 112 -4.67 15.67 -4.55
C GLN A 112 -3.52 14.91 -5.23
N ASN A 113 -3.71 13.62 -5.53
CA ASN A 113 -2.73 12.81 -6.22
C ASN A 113 -2.98 12.87 -7.74
N ASN A 114 -2.04 13.45 -8.48
CA ASN A 114 -2.15 13.64 -9.94
C ASN A 114 -2.37 12.31 -10.69
N VAL A 115 -1.70 11.23 -10.27
CA VAL A 115 -1.84 9.91 -10.90
C VAL A 115 -3.23 9.32 -10.63
N ALA A 116 -3.68 9.38 -9.38
CA ALA A 116 -5.01 8.91 -9.01
C ALA A 116 -6.10 9.70 -9.76
N SER A 117 -5.96 11.02 -9.85
CA SER A 117 -6.91 11.87 -10.58
C SER A 117 -7.07 11.48 -12.06
N GLU A 118 -6.00 11.06 -12.75
CA GLU A 118 -6.11 10.59 -14.13
C GLU A 118 -6.78 9.20 -14.22
N LEU A 119 -6.51 8.32 -13.26
CA LEU A 119 -7.14 7.00 -13.17
C LEU A 119 -8.65 7.10 -12.87
N TYR A 120 -9.08 8.06 -12.03
CA TYR A 120 -10.50 8.34 -11.79
C TYR A 120 -11.23 8.73 -13.06
N LYS A 121 -10.64 9.59 -13.89
CA LYS A 121 -11.26 9.97 -15.17
C LYS A 121 -11.49 8.77 -16.06
N LEU A 122 -10.56 7.82 -16.08
CA LEU A 122 -10.70 6.58 -16.83
C LEU A 122 -11.76 5.65 -16.22
N GLU A 123 -11.77 5.52 -14.88
CA GLU A 123 -12.76 4.74 -14.14
C GLU A 123 -14.18 5.26 -14.36
N GLU A 124 -14.41 6.57 -14.32
CA GLU A 124 -15.73 7.19 -14.55
C GLU A 124 -16.30 6.90 -15.95
N LYS A 125 -15.42 6.61 -16.93
CA LYS A 125 -15.82 6.20 -18.28
C LYS A 125 -16.05 4.69 -18.39
N LEU A 126 -15.41 3.91 -17.52
CA LEU A 126 -15.60 2.47 -17.40
C LEU A 126 -16.92 2.15 -16.70
N LEU A 127 -17.12 2.71 -15.50
CA LEU A 127 -18.14 2.32 -14.55
C LEU A 127 -19.30 3.32 -14.50
N GLY A 128 -20.50 2.81 -14.71
CA GLY A 128 -21.74 3.53 -14.45
C GLY A 128 -22.09 3.61 -12.96
N TYR A 129 -23.15 4.36 -12.65
CA TYR A 129 -23.61 4.53 -11.29
C TYR A 129 -23.95 3.19 -10.61
N GLY A 130 -23.31 2.90 -9.47
CA GLY A 130 -23.54 1.69 -8.69
C GLY A 130 -22.86 0.43 -9.23
N GLU A 131 -22.17 0.48 -10.38
CA GLU A 131 -21.52 -0.70 -10.99
C GLU A 131 -20.30 -1.14 -10.17
N LYS A 132 -19.49 -0.18 -9.70
CA LYS A 132 -18.36 -0.45 -8.80
C LYS A 132 -18.79 -1.24 -7.56
N GLN A 133 -19.82 -0.78 -6.86
CA GLN A 133 -20.31 -1.43 -5.64
C GLN A 133 -20.85 -2.84 -5.91
N LYS A 134 -21.45 -3.07 -7.09
CA LYS A 134 -21.90 -4.41 -7.50
C LYS A 134 -20.72 -5.34 -7.78
N LEU A 135 -19.72 -4.87 -8.53
CA LEU A 135 -18.52 -5.64 -8.89
C LEU A 135 -17.71 -6.02 -7.64
N LEU A 136 -17.53 -5.06 -6.72
CA LEU A 136 -16.72 -5.24 -5.52
C LEU A 136 -17.51 -5.83 -4.34
N ARG A 137 -18.78 -6.22 -4.53
CA ARG A 137 -19.66 -6.71 -3.45
C ARG A 137 -19.05 -7.91 -2.71
N ALA A 138 -18.42 -8.83 -3.43
CA ALA A 138 -17.76 -10.00 -2.86
C ALA A 138 -16.59 -9.62 -1.94
N LEU A 139 -15.93 -8.48 -2.20
CA LEU A 139 -14.77 -8.01 -1.43
C LEU A 139 -15.15 -7.15 -0.23
N GLN A 140 -16.44 -6.85 -0.02
CA GLN A 140 -16.89 -6.04 1.12
C GLN A 140 -16.45 -6.55 2.49
N PRO A 141 -16.47 -7.86 2.79
CA PRO A 141 -15.99 -8.36 4.09
C PRO A 141 -14.51 -8.04 4.32
N TYR A 142 -13.69 -8.09 3.26
CA TYR A 142 -12.28 -7.73 3.31
C TYR A 142 -12.08 -6.25 3.62
N TYR A 143 -12.77 -5.37 2.90
CA TYR A 143 -12.70 -3.93 3.16
C TYR A 143 -13.22 -3.55 4.55
N ALA A 144 -14.26 -4.23 5.04
CA ALA A 144 -14.76 -4.04 6.40
C ALA A 144 -13.71 -4.44 7.45
N GLY A 145 -13.05 -5.59 7.27
CA GLY A 145 -11.98 -6.05 8.15
C GLY A 145 -10.80 -5.08 8.20
N ILE A 146 -10.36 -4.56 7.05
CA ILE A 146 -9.31 -3.53 6.99
C ILE A 146 -9.72 -2.28 7.77
N SER A 147 -10.95 -1.81 7.56
CA SER A 147 -11.43 -0.56 8.17
C SER A 147 -11.50 -0.68 9.70
N GLN A 148 -11.97 -1.83 10.19
CA GLN A 148 -12.01 -2.12 11.63
C GLN A 148 -10.60 -2.22 12.23
N ALA A 149 -9.68 -2.89 11.53
CA ALA A 149 -8.29 -2.99 11.95
C ALA A 149 -7.58 -1.62 11.91
N ALA A 150 -7.87 -0.76 10.93
CA ALA A 150 -7.31 0.58 10.83
C ALA A 150 -7.82 1.53 11.92
N ALA A 151 -9.09 1.39 12.32
CA ALA A 151 -9.73 2.27 13.31
C ALA A 151 -9.10 2.17 14.72
N VAL A 152 -8.46 1.04 15.05
CA VAL A 152 -7.79 0.84 16.36
C VAL A 152 -6.35 1.35 16.37
N ILE A 153 -5.82 1.78 15.23
CA ILE A 153 -4.42 2.19 15.09
C ILE A 153 -4.28 3.70 15.30
N GLN A 154 -3.66 4.09 16.40
CA GLN A 154 -3.54 5.50 16.78
C GLN A 154 -2.22 6.14 16.36
N SER A 155 -1.10 5.41 16.39
CA SER A 155 0.21 5.99 16.08
C SER A 155 0.55 5.94 14.59
N HIS A 156 1.30 6.94 14.10
CA HIS A 156 1.76 6.98 12.70
C HIS A 156 2.64 5.77 12.33
N SER A 157 3.50 5.33 13.25
CA SER A 157 4.37 4.16 13.03
C SER A 157 3.58 2.86 12.88
N GLU A 158 2.55 2.65 13.72
CA GLU A 158 1.68 1.48 13.58
C GLU A 158 0.84 1.55 12.30
N LYS A 159 0.38 2.74 11.88
CA LYS A 159 -0.34 2.91 10.59
C LYS A 159 0.55 2.53 9.42
N GLN A 160 1.82 2.93 9.45
CA GLN A 160 2.78 2.58 8.41
C GLN A 160 3.06 1.07 8.38
N GLY A 161 3.26 0.44 9.54
CA GLY A 161 3.44 -1.01 9.65
C GLY A 161 2.22 -1.80 9.16
N PHE A 162 1.02 -1.32 9.49
CA PHE A 162 -0.23 -1.90 9.02
C PHE A 162 -0.40 -1.76 7.50
N LEU A 163 -0.17 -0.57 6.95
CA LEU A 163 -0.23 -0.32 5.50
C LEU A 163 0.76 -1.20 4.75
N LYS A 164 1.98 -1.34 5.27
CA LYS A 164 2.98 -2.25 4.72
C LYS A 164 2.46 -3.69 4.67
N GLY A 165 1.99 -4.22 5.80
CA GLY A 165 1.48 -5.59 5.86
C GLY A 165 0.26 -5.81 4.96
N LEU A 166 -0.62 -4.81 4.89
CA LEU A 166 -1.79 -4.81 4.01
C LEU A 166 -1.39 -4.84 2.54
N TYR A 167 -0.45 -3.99 2.14
CA TYR A 167 0.08 -3.93 0.79
C TYR A 167 0.74 -5.25 0.40
N GLU A 168 1.61 -5.80 1.26
CA GLU A 168 2.25 -7.10 1.03
C GLU A 168 1.23 -8.24 0.86
N ASN A 169 0.22 -8.30 1.73
CA ASN A 169 -0.81 -9.34 1.65
C ASN A 169 -1.68 -9.18 0.40
N PHE A 170 -2.07 -7.95 0.06
CA PHE A 170 -2.84 -7.67 -1.15
C PHE A 170 -2.07 -8.13 -2.40
N TYR A 171 -0.81 -7.74 -2.56
CA TYR A 171 -0.03 -8.08 -3.75
C TYR A 171 0.31 -9.57 -3.86
N LYS A 172 0.57 -10.25 -2.73
CA LYS A 172 0.77 -11.71 -2.71
C LYS A 172 -0.45 -12.45 -3.28
N VAL A 173 -1.65 -11.95 -2.99
CA VAL A 173 -2.90 -12.55 -3.44
C VAL A 173 -3.27 -12.10 -4.86
N TYR A 174 -3.10 -10.82 -5.17
CA TYR A 174 -3.45 -10.23 -6.46
C TYR A 174 -2.61 -10.77 -7.61
N ASN A 175 -1.28 -10.85 -7.43
CA ASN A 175 -0.40 -11.28 -8.50
C ASN A 175 0.89 -11.88 -7.92
N ALA A 176 0.81 -13.09 -7.36
CA ALA A 176 1.96 -13.79 -6.76
C ALA A 176 3.19 -13.86 -7.70
N LYS A 177 2.98 -14.10 -8.99
CA LYS A 177 4.07 -14.15 -9.99
C LYS A 177 4.68 -12.78 -10.28
N ALA A 178 3.87 -11.72 -10.32
CA ALA A 178 4.40 -10.37 -10.45
C ALA A 178 4.96 -9.83 -9.13
N ALA A 179 4.49 -10.25 -7.96
CA ALA A 179 5.05 -9.82 -6.68
C ALA A 179 6.53 -10.23 -6.54
N ASP A 180 6.86 -11.45 -6.95
CA ASP A 180 8.26 -11.93 -7.03
C ASP A 180 9.07 -11.18 -8.11
N ARG A 181 8.43 -10.79 -9.22
CA ARG A 181 9.07 -10.07 -10.34
C ARG A 181 9.23 -8.56 -10.12
N LEU A 182 8.26 -7.93 -9.46
CA LEU A 182 8.18 -6.50 -9.19
C LEU A 182 9.14 -6.09 -8.07
N GLY A 183 9.75 -7.06 -7.37
CA GLY A 183 10.85 -6.80 -6.46
C GLY A 183 10.51 -5.73 -5.45
N VAL A 184 9.30 -5.77 -4.87
CA VAL A 184 8.92 -4.94 -3.72
C VAL A 184 9.74 -5.43 -2.52
N VAL A 185 11.03 -5.17 -2.57
CA VAL A 185 12.01 -5.53 -1.55
C VAL A 185 11.96 -4.43 -0.53
N TYR A 186 11.52 -4.77 0.67
CA TYR A 186 11.58 -3.83 1.76
C TYR A 186 13.03 -3.70 2.22
N THR A 187 13.62 -2.52 2.06
CA THR A 187 14.92 -2.23 2.65
C THR A 187 14.77 -2.27 4.18
N PRO A 188 15.57 -3.08 4.90
CA PRO A 188 15.53 -3.11 6.37
C PRO A 188 15.73 -1.72 6.96
N GLY A 189 14.88 -1.34 7.92
CA GLY A 189 14.90 0.02 8.49
C GLY A 189 16.23 0.35 9.16
N GLU A 190 16.92 -0.64 9.71
CA GLU A 190 18.26 -0.50 10.30
C GLU A 190 19.29 -0.03 9.26
N ILE A 191 19.20 -0.55 8.04
CA ILE A 191 20.09 -0.19 6.93
C ILE A 191 19.76 1.23 6.48
N VAL A 192 18.48 1.56 6.31
CA VAL A 192 18.04 2.90 5.92
C VAL A 192 18.50 3.95 6.94
N ARG A 193 18.26 3.71 8.23
CA ARG A 193 18.70 4.60 9.32
C ARG A 193 20.22 4.74 9.38
N PHE A 194 20.96 3.66 9.13
CA PHE A 194 22.42 3.73 9.04
C PHE A 194 22.84 4.65 7.89
N MET A 195 22.29 4.45 6.69
CA MET A 195 22.60 5.25 5.51
C MET A 195 22.29 6.73 5.72
N ILE A 196 21.15 7.07 6.32
CA ILE A 196 20.77 8.46 6.62
C ILE A 196 21.75 9.11 7.60
N ARG A 197 22.06 8.45 8.73
CA ARG A 197 23.03 8.98 9.70
C ARG A 197 24.42 9.14 9.10
N SER A 198 24.85 8.18 8.28
CA SER A 198 26.13 8.25 7.58
C SER A 198 26.17 9.40 6.57
N ALA A 199 25.09 9.60 5.82
CA ALA A 199 24.97 10.70 4.86
C ALA A 199 24.99 12.07 5.57
N ASP A 200 24.27 12.23 6.68
CA ASP A 200 24.27 13.47 7.47
C ASP A 200 25.65 13.79 8.04
N TRP A 201 26.29 12.79 8.65
CA TRP A 201 27.64 12.95 9.18
C TRP A 201 28.68 13.26 8.09
N LEU A 202 28.59 12.61 6.93
CA LEU A 202 29.47 12.89 5.79
C LEU A 202 29.23 14.30 5.25
N CYS A 203 27.97 14.74 5.22
CA CYS A 203 27.62 16.10 4.82
C CYS A 203 28.29 17.13 5.72
N GLU A 204 28.19 16.93 7.04
CA GLU A 204 28.75 17.84 8.04
C GLU A 204 30.27 17.85 7.94
N LYS A 205 30.89 16.67 7.90
CA LYS A 205 32.34 16.51 7.88
C LYS A 205 32.99 17.12 6.63
N HIS A 206 32.38 16.98 5.46
CA HIS A 206 33.01 17.34 4.20
C HIS A 206 32.52 18.66 3.61
N PHE A 207 31.32 19.10 3.99
CA PHE A 207 30.69 20.31 3.43
C PHE A 207 30.27 21.32 4.50
N GLY A 208 30.42 21.00 5.80
CA GLY A 208 30.02 21.88 6.89
C GLY A 208 28.51 22.12 6.93
N LYS A 209 27.71 21.17 6.42
CA LYS A 209 26.24 21.24 6.38
C LYS A 209 25.61 19.93 6.84
N ASN A 210 24.42 19.99 7.39
CA ASN A 210 23.56 18.82 7.62
C ASN A 210 22.58 18.62 6.48
N LEU A 211 21.98 17.43 6.38
CA LEU A 211 20.97 17.12 5.35
C LEU A 211 19.72 18.01 5.44
N VAL A 212 19.41 18.55 6.61
CA VAL A 212 18.27 19.45 6.83
C VAL A 212 18.56 20.91 6.46
N ASP A 213 19.82 21.25 6.19
CA ASP A 213 20.21 22.64 5.94
C ASP A 213 19.67 23.16 4.62
N ARG A 214 19.37 24.47 4.60
CA ARG A 214 18.95 25.15 3.38
C ARG A 214 20.00 25.02 2.28
N GLY A 215 19.52 24.68 1.09
CA GLY A 215 20.35 24.46 -0.10
C GLY A 215 21.01 23.09 -0.15
N VAL A 216 20.59 22.14 0.68
CA VAL A 216 20.86 20.71 0.51
C VAL A 216 19.61 20.05 -0.06
N GLU A 217 19.71 19.51 -1.27
CA GLU A 217 18.61 18.86 -1.97
C GLU A 217 18.78 17.34 -1.90
N ILE A 218 17.72 16.64 -1.49
CA ILE A 218 17.72 15.19 -1.31
C ILE A 218 16.79 14.58 -2.35
N LEU A 219 17.30 13.60 -3.09
CA LEU A 219 16.55 12.87 -4.10
C LEU A 219 16.65 11.37 -3.83
N ASP A 220 15.49 10.73 -3.75
CA ASP A 220 15.34 9.27 -3.76
C ASP A 220 14.76 8.83 -5.10
N PRO A 221 15.61 8.40 -6.07
CA PRO A 221 15.17 8.09 -7.43
C PRO A 221 14.34 6.81 -7.52
N ALA A 222 14.28 5.99 -6.47
CA ALA A 222 13.61 4.70 -6.45
C ALA A 222 12.88 4.50 -5.12
N THR A 223 12.00 5.45 -4.79
CA THR A 223 11.49 5.58 -3.42
C THR A 223 10.63 4.41 -2.93
N GLY A 224 10.04 3.63 -3.84
CA GLY A 224 9.22 2.48 -3.49
C GLY A 224 8.15 2.84 -2.46
N THR A 225 8.25 2.28 -1.26
CA THR A 225 7.32 2.57 -0.14
C THR A 225 7.61 3.87 0.61
N GLY A 226 8.56 4.68 0.16
CA GLY A 226 8.95 5.95 0.78
C GLY A 226 9.82 5.81 2.02
N THR A 227 10.45 4.65 2.24
CA THR A 227 11.12 4.34 3.52
C THR A 227 12.25 5.33 3.84
N PHE A 228 13.05 5.74 2.85
CA PHE A 228 14.11 6.74 3.05
C PHE A 228 13.55 8.10 3.45
N ILE A 229 12.49 8.55 2.80
CA ILE A 229 11.86 9.85 3.10
C ILE A 229 11.26 9.85 4.50
N VAL A 230 10.55 8.78 4.88
CA VAL A 230 9.97 8.68 6.22
C VAL A 230 11.06 8.66 7.30
N GLU A 231 12.07 7.80 7.16
CA GLU A 231 13.17 7.71 8.14
C GLU A 231 14.00 9.00 8.20
N LEU A 232 14.10 9.76 7.10
CA LEU A 232 14.76 11.07 7.09
C LEU A 232 13.96 12.09 7.91
N LEU A 233 12.64 12.14 7.74
CA LEU A 233 11.76 13.00 8.55
C LEU A 233 11.82 12.62 10.03
N GLU A 234 11.83 11.32 10.35
CA GLU A 234 11.99 10.83 11.73
C GLU A 234 13.37 11.16 12.29
N HIS A 235 14.44 11.09 11.49
CA HIS A 235 15.80 11.40 11.94
C HIS A 235 15.95 12.83 12.48
N PHE A 236 15.25 13.79 11.86
CA PHE A 236 15.26 15.21 12.27
C PHE A 236 14.06 15.62 13.12
N ARG A 237 13.17 14.67 13.47
CA ARG A 237 11.97 14.97 14.24
C ARG A 237 12.33 15.46 15.64
N GLY A 238 11.93 16.69 15.96
CA GLY A 238 12.14 17.29 17.28
C GLY A 238 13.53 17.90 17.50
N ASP A 239 14.40 17.93 16.48
CA ASP A 239 15.67 18.64 16.55
C ASP A 239 15.47 20.15 16.28
N HIS A 240 15.01 20.86 17.32
CA HIS A 240 14.74 22.30 17.25
C HIS A 240 16.00 23.15 17.03
N ALA A 241 17.20 22.59 17.17
CA ALA A 241 18.43 23.31 16.90
C ALA A 241 18.75 23.40 15.40
N LYS A 242 18.07 22.62 14.56
CA LYS A 242 18.35 22.47 13.12
C LYS A 242 17.16 22.79 12.20
N LEU A 243 16.03 23.26 12.74
CA LEU A 243 14.87 23.81 12.00
C LEU A 243 14.82 25.33 12.16
#